data_AF-A0A6G5A0J3-F1
#
_entry.id   AF-A0A6G5A0J3-F1
#
_cell.length_a   1.000
_cell.length_b   1.000
_cell.length_c   1.000
_cell.angle_alpha   90.00
_cell.angle_beta   90.00
_cell.angle_gamma   90.00
#
_symmetry.space_group_name_H-M   'P 1'
#
loop_
_entity.id
_entity.type
_entity.pdbx_description
1 polymer ?
#
loop_
_entity_poly.entity_id
_entity_poly.type
_entity_poly.pdbx_seq_one_letter_code
_entity_poly.pdbx_strand_id
1 'polypeptide(L)'
;SVLASGGGTADRCIRFWSCSMGTQLNHIDTGSQVSSLLWSNEYKEIVSGHGFSKHELGIWKYPSMRKVADLIGHTARVLCMCLSPDGTMVASAGADETLRIWNCFSVDPSKKNRRSCT
;
A
#
# COMPACT_ATOMS: atom_id res chain seq x y z
N SER A 1 -15.33 -10.33 4.46
CA SER A 1 -13.98 -9.87 4.09
C SER A 1 -14.00 -8.37 3.84
N VAL A 2 -12.84 -7.73 3.88
CA VAL A 2 -12.68 -6.30 3.53
C VAL A 2 -12.06 -6.22 2.14
N LEU A 3 -12.65 -5.41 1.27
CA LEU A 3 -12.08 -5.06 -0.03
C LEU A 3 -11.52 -3.63 0.03
N ALA A 4 -10.43 -3.36 -0.68
CA ALA A 4 -9.93 -2.02 -0.93
C ALA A 4 -9.97 -1.72 -2.43
N SER A 5 -10.32 -0.48 -2.78
CA SER A 5 -10.30 0.01 -4.17
C SER A 5 -9.63 1.39 -4.22
N GLY A 6 -8.99 1.70 -5.35
CA GLY A 6 -8.32 2.98 -5.58
C GLY A 6 -9.00 3.77 -6.70
N GLY A 7 -9.18 5.08 -6.49
CA GLY A 7 -9.70 6.01 -7.49
C GLY A 7 -8.62 6.63 -8.37
N GLY A 8 -9.00 6.98 -9.61
CA GLY A 8 -8.14 7.71 -10.54
C GLY A 8 -7.95 9.19 -10.16
N THR A 9 -7.37 9.99 -11.07
CA THR A 9 -6.96 11.39 -10.81
C THR A 9 -8.07 12.31 -10.31
N ALA A 10 -9.33 12.05 -10.71
CA ALA A 10 -10.49 12.84 -10.27
C ALA A 10 -11.01 12.44 -8.86
N ASP A 11 -10.80 11.20 -8.42
CA ASP A 11 -11.31 10.70 -7.12
C ASP A 11 -10.22 10.67 -6.04
N ARG A 12 -9.01 10.20 -6.38
CA ARG A 12 -7.80 10.17 -5.52
C ARG A 12 -7.93 9.38 -4.21
N CYS A 13 -9.04 8.68 -4.03
CA CYS A 13 -9.35 8.02 -2.77
C CYS A 13 -8.97 6.54 -2.80
N ILE A 14 -8.47 6.04 -1.67
CA ILE A 14 -8.57 4.61 -1.33
C ILE A 14 -9.88 4.44 -0.58
N ARG A 15 -10.73 3.50 -0.97
CA ARG A 15 -11.98 3.16 -0.28
C ARG A 15 -11.94 1.73 0.22
N PHE A 16 -12.49 1.52 1.40
CA PHE A 16 -12.59 0.21 2.03
C PHE A 16 -14.05 -0.20 2.14
N TRP A 17 -14.33 -1.46 1.87
CA TRP A 17 -15.70 -1.97 1.72
C TRP A 17 -15.90 -3.24 2.53
N SER A 18 -17.08 -3.38 3.13
CA SER A 18 -17.54 -4.67 3.62
C SER A 18 -18.13 -5.45 2.46
N CYS A 19 -17.50 -6.58 2.10
CA CYS A 19 -18.03 -7.42 1.04
C CYS A 19 -19.37 -8.08 1.41
N SER A 20 -19.62 -8.33 2.69
CA SER A 20 -20.87 -8.95 3.13
C SER A 20 -22.03 -7.96 3.18
N MET A 21 -21.75 -6.69 3.48
CA MET A 21 -22.80 -5.67 3.63
C MET A 21 -22.95 -4.78 2.39
N GLY A 22 -21.99 -4.79 1.46
CA GLY A 22 -21.99 -3.90 0.30
C GLY A 22 -21.78 -2.42 0.67
N THR A 23 -21.34 -2.13 1.88
CA THR A 23 -21.19 -0.76 2.40
C THR A 23 -19.74 -0.32 2.42
N GLN A 24 -19.52 0.97 2.17
CA GLN A 24 -18.23 1.59 2.41
C GLN A 24 -17.99 1.70 3.92
N LEU A 25 -16.83 1.22 4.36
CA LEU A 25 -16.39 1.27 5.75
C LEU A 25 -15.59 2.55 6.04
N ASN A 26 -14.68 2.93 5.15
CA ASN A 26 -13.80 4.10 5.33
C ASN A 26 -13.19 4.53 3.98
N HIS A 27 -12.51 5.67 3.97
CA HIS A 27 -11.72 6.14 2.84
C HIS A 27 -10.51 6.98 3.27
N ILE A 28 -9.54 7.14 2.36
CA ILE A 28 -8.37 8.01 2.48
C ILE A 28 -8.29 8.84 1.21
N ASP A 29 -8.32 10.18 1.28
CA ASP A 29 -7.87 11.02 0.16
C ASP A 29 -6.34 11.02 0.17
N THR A 30 -5.75 10.46 -0.88
CA THR A 30 -4.29 10.33 -0.99
C THR A 30 -3.63 11.55 -1.63
N GLY A 31 -4.42 12.47 -2.18
CA GLY A 31 -3.95 13.63 -2.94
C GLY A 31 -3.43 13.28 -4.34
N SER A 32 -3.47 12.00 -4.76
CA SER A 32 -3.01 11.54 -6.08
C SER A 32 -3.90 10.41 -6.61
N GLN A 33 -3.80 10.09 -7.89
CA GLN A 33 -4.40 8.87 -8.44
C GLN A 33 -3.83 7.64 -7.72
N VAL A 34 -4.66 6.62 -7.52
CA VAL A 34 -4.25 5.33 -6.93
C VAL A 34 -4.18 4.31 -8.07
N SER A 35 -2.98 3.92 -8.49
CA SER A 35 -2.79 2.99 -9.62
C SER A 35 -2.79 1.52 -9.21
N SER A 36 -2.40 1.21 -7.97
CA SER A 36 -2.32 -0.15 -7.47
C SER A 36 -2.44 -0.18 -5.94
N LEU A 37 -2.93 -1.29 -5.40
CA LEU A 37 -3.10 -1.54 -3.97
C LEU A 37 -2.64 -2.95 -3.61
N LEU A 38 -1.86 -3.08 -2.52
CA LEU A 38 -1.37 -4.35 -2.01
C LEU A 38 -1.55 -4.41 -0.49
N TRP A 39 -2.10 -5.51 0.02
CA TRP A 39 -2.25 -5.74 1.45
C TRP A 39 -1.01 -6.41 2.04
N SER A 40 -0.52 -5.90 3.16
CA SER A 40 0.40 -6.61 4.04
C SER A 40 -0.37 -7.17 5.23
N ASN A 41 -0.55 -8.49 5.24
CA ASN A 41 -1.25 -9.19 6.33
C ASN A 41 -0.45 -9.19 7.63
N GLU A 42 0.88 -9.19 7.55
CA GLU A 42 1.77 -9.21 8.72
C GLU A 42 1.61 -7.94 9.57
N TYR A 43 1.53 -6.78 8.92
CA TYR A 43 1.45 -5.49 9.61
C TYR A 43 0.03 -4.92 9.68
N LYS A 44 -0.96 -5.55 9.03
CA LYS A 44 -2.28 -4.95 8.78
C LYS A 44 -2.14 -3.56 8.15
N GLU A 45 -1.39 -3.52 7.07
CA GLU A 45 -1.09 -2.31 6.32
C GLU A 45 -1.46 -2.48 4.85
N ILE A 46 -1.64 -1.37 4.15
CA ILE A 46 -1.87 -1.35 2.71
C ILE A 46 -0.82 -0.44 2.07
N VAL A 47 -0.27 -0.86 0.93
CA VAL A 47 0.58 -0.02 0.08
C VAL A 47 -0.23 0.43 -1.12
N SER A 48 -0.14 1.70 -1.45
CA SER A 48 -0.72 2.30 -2.64
C SER A 48 0.35 2.89 -3.54
N GLY A 49 0.23 2.70 -4.87
CA GLY A 49 1.07 3.37 -5.86
C GLY A 49 0.40 4.64 -6.39
N HIS A 50 1.20 5.70 -6.60
CA HIS A 50 0.69 7.03 -6.96
C HIS A 50 1.31 7.66 -8.20
N GLY A 51 0.62 8.67 -8.72
CA GLY A 51 1.01 9.47 -9.87
C GLY A 51 1.47 10.87 -9.48
N PHE A 52 0.91 11.89 -10.12
CA PHE A 52 1.26 13.29 -9.85
C PHE A 52 0.86 13.72 -8.42
N SER A 53 1.65 14.52 -7.71
CA SER A 53 2.91 15.16 -8.15
C SER A 53 4.19 14.47 -7.68
N LYS A 54 4.07 13.46 -6.81
CA LYS A 54 5.21 12.92 -6.05
C LYS A 54 5.68 11.54 -6.51
N HIS A 55 4.88 10.82 -7.28
CA HIS A 55 5.22 9.52 -7.87
C HIS A 55 5.63 8.46 -6.83
N GLU A 56 5.13 8.57 -5.60
CA GLU A 56 5.52 7.73 -4.48
C GLU A 56 4.66 6.48 -4.34
N LEU A 57 5.10 5.58 -3.45
CA LEU A 57 4.20 4.61 -2.82
C LEU A 57 3.84 5.12 -1.41
N GLY A 58 2.58 5.03 -1.03
CA GLY A 58 2.11 5.35 0.33
C GLY A 58 1.83 4.08 1.13
N ILE A 59 2.31 4.01 2.38
CA ILE A 59 1.97 2.91 3.31
C ILE A 59 1.00 3.43 4.36
N TRP A 60 -0.09 2.70 4.59
CA TRP A 60 -1.18 3.11 5.48
C TRP A 60 -1.56 2.00 6.45
N LYS A 61 -1.75 2.38 7.72
CA LYS A 61 -2.15 1.46 8.78
C LYS A 61 -3.65 1.21 8.77
N TYR A 62 -4.08 -0.04 8.65
CA TYR A 62 -5.48 -0.43 8.77
C TYR A 62 -5.80 -0.93 10.20
N PRO A 63 -6.95 -0.57 10.80
CA PRO A 63 -8.05 0.26 10.26
C PRO A 63 -7.93 1.76 10.57
N SER A 64 -6.85 2.20 11.22
CA SER A 64 -6.69 3.60 11.65
C SER A 64 -6.56 4.61 10.51
N MET A 65 -6.25 4.15 9.29
CA MET A 65 -5.99 4.93 8.09
C MET A 65 -4.84 5.94 8.21
N ARG A 66 -3.99 5.79 9.25
CA ARG A 66 -2.82 6.63 9.44
C ARG A 66 -1.76 6.30 8.40
N LYS A 67 -1.21 7.32 7.74
CA LYS A 67 -0.01 7.19 6.89
C LYS A 67 1.19 6.79 7.76
N VAL A 68 1.85 5.70 7.38
CA VAL A 68 3.02 5.13 8.06
C VAL A 68 4.30 5.65 7.41
N ALA A 69 4.37 5.63 6.08
CA ALA A 69 5.54 6.06 5.32
C ALA A 69 5.17 6.47 3.89
N ASP A 70 6.06 7.26 3.28
CA ASP A 70 6.10 7.51 1.84
C ASP A 70 7.41 6.91 1.30
N LEU A 71 7.31 6.07 0.27
CA LEU A 71 8.46 5.50 -0.43
C LEU A 71 8.71 6.30 -1.71
N ILE A 72 9.70 7.19 -1.63
CA ILE A 72 10.02 8.17 -2.68
C ILE A 72 11.15 7.63 -3.53
N GLY A 73 11.02 7.76 -4.86
CA GLY A 73 12.13 7.44 -5.76
C GLY A 73 11.77 7.49 -7.23
N HIS A 74 10.57 7.06 -7.63
CA HIS A 74 10.16 7.14 -9.03
C HIS A 74 10.10 8.60 -9.50
N THR A 75 10.50 8.85 -10.73
CA THR A 75 10.50 10.21 -11.34
C THR A 75 9.32 10.44 -12.27
N ALA A 76 8.48 9.41 -12.47
CA ALA A 76 7.20 9.49 -13.16
C ALA A 76 6.21 8.51 -12.53
N ARG A 77 4.93 8.58 -12.92
CA ARG A 77 3.83 7.85 -12.26
C ARG A 77 4.11 6.36 -12.05
N VAL A 78 3.73 5.84 -10.89
CA VAL A 78 3.70 4.40 -10.63
C VAL A 78 2.56 3.76 -11.43
N LEU A 79 2.87 2.71 -12.17
CA LEU A 79 1.94 2.03 -13.07
C LEU A 79 1.31 0.81 -12.38
N CYS A 80 2.12 -0.01 -11.73
CA CYS A 80 1.68 -1.21 -11.03
C CYS A 80 2.68 -1.63 -9.95
N MET A 81 2.27 -2.55 -9.09
CA MET A 81 3.09 -3.12 -8.03
C MET A 81 2.81 -4.62 -7.87
N CYS A 82 3.77 -5.35 -7.30
CA CYS A 82 3.57 -6.70 -6.78
C CYS A 82 4.30 -6.92 -5.45
N LEU A 83 3.83 -7.86 -4.65
CA LEU A 83 4.52 -8.32 -3.44
C LEU A 83 5.45 -9.48 -3.77
N SER A 84 6.58 -9.57 -3.06
CA SER A 84 7.39 -10.77 -3.04
C SER A 84 6.60 -11.95 -2.42
N PRO A 85 6.93 -13.21 -2.75
CA PRO A 85 6.23 -14.38 -2.23
C PRO A 85 6.22 -14.49 -0.70
N ASP A 86 7.25 -13.98 -0.03
CA ASP A 86 7.36 -13.91 1.43
C ASP A 86 6.67 -12.68 2.04
N GLY A 87 6.14 -11.77 1.22
CA GLY A 87 5.45 -10.56 1.63
C GLY A 87 6.33 -9.46 2.23
N THR A 88 7.66 -9.61 2.20
CA THR A 88 8.58 -8.65 2.86
C THR A 88 8.96 -7.47 1.96
N MET A 89 8.86 -7.65 0.65
CA MET A 89 9.25 -6.66 -0.35
C MET A 89 8.10 -6.32 -1.29
N VAL A 90 8.11 -5.08 -1.77
CA VAL A 90 7.25 -4.61 -2.87
C VAL A 90 8.14 -4.30 -4.07
N ALA A 91 7.77 -4.79 -5.25
CA ALA A 91 8.29 -4.29 -6.51
C ALA A 91 7.30 -3.31 -7.13
N SER A 92 7.77 -2.16 -7.62
CA SER A 92 6.96 -1.17 -8.32
C SER A 92 7.54 -0.87 -9.71
N ALA A 93 6.64 -0.72 -10.69
CA ALA A 93 6.99 -0.29 -12.05
C ALA A 93 6.54 1.14 -12.28
N GLY A 94 7.44 1.99 -12.76
CA GLY A 94 7.17 3.39 -13.06
C GLY A 94 7.10 3.67 -14.56
N ALA A 95 6.46 4.79 -14.91
CA ALA A 95 6.57 5.37 -16.25
C ALA A 95 7.95 6.00 -16.52
N ASP A 96 8.85 5.96 -15.54
CA ASP A 96 10.26 6.35 -15.66
C ASP A 96 11.14 5.23 -16.20
N GLU A 97 10.52 4.18 -16.75
CA GLU A 97 11.18 3.01 -17.34
C GLU A 97 12.01 2.20 -16.32
N THR A 98 11.74 2.37 -15.04
CA THR A 98 12.42 1.62 -13.97
C THR A 98 11.49 0.69 -13.19
N LEU A 99 12.08 -0.39 -12.70
CA LEU A 99 11.54 -1.19 -11.60
C LEU A 99 12.28 -0.82 -10.31
N ARG A 100 11.56 -0.69 -9.21
CA ARG A 100 12.13 -0.44 -7.88
C ARG A 100 11.69 -1.52 -6.89
N ILE A 101 12.62 -1.93 -6.04
CA ILE A 101 12.38 -2.94 -5.01
C ILE A 101 12.47 -2.28 -3.64
N TRP A 102 11.43 -2.45 -2.83
CA TRP A 102 11.29 -1.82 -1.53
C TRP A 102 11.20 -2.89 -0.45
N ASN A 103 12.17 -2.92 0.46
CA ASN A 103 12.06 -3.71 1.68
C ASN A 103 11.29 -2.92 2.75
N CYS A 104 9.96 -2.91 2.65
CA CYS A 104 9.09 -2.13 3.54
C CYS A 104 8.27 -2.97 4.51
N PHE A 105 8.37 -4.31 4.42
CA PHE A 105 7.63 -5.25 5.27
C PHE A 105 8.51 -6.36 5.86
N SER A 106 9.84 -6.18 5.93
CA SER A 106 10.68 -7.15 6.63
C SER A 106 10.36 -7.19 8.13
N VAL A 107 10.09 -8.39 8.63
CA VAL A 107 9.96 -8.65 10.07
C VAL A 107 11.35 -8.69 10.68
N ASP A 108 11.59 -7.80 11.64
CA ASP A 108 12.76 -7.87 12.50
C ASP A 108 12.82 -9.25 13.19
N PRO A 109 13.84 -10.09 12.90
CA PRO A 109 13.96 -11.43 13.46
C PRO A 109 13.96 -11.41 14.99
N SER A 110 14.45 -10.33 15.62
CA SER A 110 14.51 -10.21 17.09
C SER A 110 13.12 -10.11 17.74
N LYS A 111 12.08 -9.72 16.98
CA LYS A 111 10.70 -9.62 17.47
C LYS A 111 9.92 -10.93 17.36
N LYS A 112 10.45 -11.92 16.62
CA LYS A 112 9.80 -13.23 16.41
C LYS A 112 9.82 -14.09 17.69
N ASN A 113 10.89 -13.99 18.48
CA ASN A 113 11.06 -14.76 19.73
C ASN A 113 10.16 -14.30 20.90
N ARG A 114 9.36 -13.24 20.72
CA ARG A 114 8.47 -12.71 21.78
C ARG A 114 7.02 -13.19 21.67
N ARG A 115 6.68 -13.98 20.64
CA ARG A 115 5.32 -14.52 20.40
C ARG A 115 5.20 -16.03 20.67
N SER A 116 6.28 -16.71 21.07
CA SER A 116 6.30 -18.17 21.32
C SER A 116 6.26 -18.57 22.79
N CYS A 117 6.14 -17.62 23.72
CA CYS A 117 5.94 -17.89 25.15
C CYS A 117 4.61 -17.30 25.62
N THR A 118 3.51 -17.97 25.30
CA THR A 118 2.23 -17.91 26.02
C THR A 118 1.49 -19.21 25.80
#